data_AF-A0A947WKI2-F1
#
_entry.id   AF-A0A947WKI2-F1
#
_cell.length_a   1.000
_cell.length_b   1.000
_cell.length_c   1.000
_cell.angle_alpha   90.00
_cell.angle_beta   90.00
_cell.angle_gamma   90.00
#
_symmetry.space_group_name_H-M   'P 1'
#
loop_
_entity.id
_entity.type
_entity.pdbx_description
1 polymer ?
#
loop_
_entity_poly.entity_id
_entity_poly.type
_entity_poly.pdbx_seq_one_letter_code
_entity_poly.pdbx_strand_id
1 'polypeptide(L)'
;MKFQNSERIKFICLIIILILVNLLINRPYFSSLKKINNEFISEADLLKTAYISNQGPQQTLNKYQDIKKQLTAYENIFLKEGQELELIKELETLAANNNLIQTINLNPSPQEAYEDIYKLDLRLDLMGDFFDMLNYLEDLNELKYQLTVKMLNMDNKTNKVSMSLFAKTYWLYDETKKN
;
A
#
# COMPACT_ATOMS: atom_id res chain seq x y z
N MET A 1 59.39 32.83 -8.86
CA MET A 1 58.63 31.56 -8.93
C MET A 1 58.13 31.16 -7.53
N LYS A 2 57.23 31.95 -6.90
CA LYS A 2 56.69 31.70 -5.53
C LYS A 2 55.16 31.58 -5.46
N PHE A 3 54.44 31.77 -6.57
CA PHE A 3 52.97 31.80 -6.62
C PHE A 3 52.29 30.43 -6.81
N GLN A 4 53.05 29.37 -7.11
CA GLN A 4 52.47 28.04 -7.38
C GLN A 4 52.20 27.22 -6.11
N ASN A 5 52.83 27.59 -4.98
CA ASN A 5 52.71 26.84 -3.72
C ASN A 5 51.45 27.24 -2.93
N SER A 6 50.97 28.48 -3.05
CA SER A 6 49.78 28.95 -2.32
C SER A 6 48.48 28.30 -2.79
N GLU A 7 48.33 28.05 -4.09
CA GLU A 7 47.14 27.40 -4.65
C GLU A 7 47.08 25.90 -4.30
N ARG A 8 48.23 25.23 -4.21
CA ARG A 8 48.32 23.83 -3.75
C ARG A 8 47.95 23.70 -2.27
N ILE A 9 48.36 24.65 -1.44
CA ILE A 9 48.00 24.68 -0.01
C ILE A 9 46.50 24.86 0.17
N LYS A 10 45.86 25.77 -0.59
CA LYS A 10 44.39 25.95 -0.54
C LYS A 10 43.65 24.67 -0.91
N PHE A 11 44.12 23.95 -1.93
CA PHE A 11 43.51 22.69 -2.37
C PHE A 11 43.67 21.57 -1.32
N ILE A 12 44.84 21.49 -0.68
CA ILE A 12 45.08 20.53 0.42
C ILE A 12 44.19 20.86 1.63
N CYS A 13 44.04 22.14 1.99
CA CYS A 13 43.15 22.56 3.07
C CYS A 13 41.68 22.21 2.76
N LEU A 14 41.23 22.39 1.52
CA LEU A 14 39.88 22.01 1.09
C LEU A 14 39.62 20.51 1.27
N ILE A 15 40.56 19.66 0.85
CA ILE A 15 40.45 18.20 1.00
C ILE A 15 40.40 17.81 2.47
N ILE A 16 41.24 18.40 3.31
CA ILE A 16 41.28 18.12 4.75
C ILE A 16 39.94 18.50 5.42
N ILE A 17 39.36 19.65 5.03
CA ILE A 17 38.05 20.09 5.51
C ILE A 17 36.95 19.10 5.09
N LEU A 18 36.99 18.60 3.85
CA LEU A 18 36.02 17.64 3.32
C LEU A 18 36.06 16.28 4.06
N ILE A 19 37.26 15.84 4.44
CA ILE A 19 37.48 14.65 5.27
C ILE A 19 36.97 14.87 6.70
N LEU A 20 37.26 16.03 7.29
CA LEU A 20 36.79 16.40 8.64
C LEU A 20 35.26 16.44 8.74
N VAL A 21 34.59 17.01 7.74
CA VAL A 21 33.13 17.06 7.66
C VAL A 21 32.54 15.64 7.59
N ASN A 22 33.13 14.75 6.79
CA ASN A 22 32.70 13.35 6.73
C ASN A 22 32.85 12.62 8.07
N LEU A 23 33.96 12.84 8.78
CA LEU A 23 34.20 12.23 10.09
C LEU A 23 33.25 12.76 11.17
N LEU A 24 32.94 14.06 11.15
CA LEU A 24 32.02 14.70 12.11
C LEU A 24 30.56 14.25 11.93
N ILE A 25 30.12 14.03 10.69
CA ILE A 25 28.73 13.63 10.39
C ILE A 25 28.50 12.12 10.61
N ASN A 26 29.46 11.26 10.23
CA ASN A 26 29.30 9.82 10.32
C ASN A 26 29.39 9.30 11.78
N ARG A 27 30.19 9.94 12.64
CA ARG A 27 30.40 9.48 14.02
C ARG A 27 29.14 9.45 14.90
N PRO A 28 28.26 10.47 14.93
CA PRO A 28 27.01 10.38 15.69
C PRO A 28 26.05 9.32 15.11
N TYR A 29 26.08 9.11 13.79
CA TYR A 29 25.19 8.17 13.08
C TYR A 29 25.40 6.71 13.52
N PHE A 30 26.65 6.28 13.71
CA PHE A 30 26.95 4.93 14.20
C PHE A 30 26.61 4.73 15.69
N SER A 31 26.67 5.78 16.51
CA SER A 31 26.38 5.68 17.94
C SER A 31 24.87 5.48 18.21
N SER A 32 24.02 6.07 17.38
CA SER A 32 22.55 5.91 17.46
C SER A 32 22.11 4.52 16.97
N LEU A 33 22.76 3.98 15.94
CA LEU A 33 22.49 2.61 15.46
C LEU A 33 22.82 1.54 16.52
N LYS A 34 23.89 1.73 17.30
CA LYS A 34 24.25 0.79 18.35
C LYS A 34 23.28 0.83 19.54
N LYS A 35 22.70 2.01 19.84
CA LYS A 35 21.65 2.14 20.86
C LYS A 35 20.35 1.46 20.42
N ILE A 36 19.92 1.67 19.17
CA ILE A 36 18.73 1.02 18.61
C ILE A 36 18.88 -0.51 18.62
N ASN A 37 20.05 -1.04 18.25
CA ASN A 37 20.29 -2.48 18.27
C ASN A 37 20.30 -3.06 19.69
N ASN A 38 20.87 -2.34 20.66
CA ASN A 38 20.87 -2.78 22.05
C ASN A 38 19.47 -2.71 22.68
N GLU A 39 18.68 -1.69 22.36
CA GLU A 39 17.27 -1.58 22.77
C GLU A 39 16.44 -2.71 22.16
N PHE A 40 16.65 -3.05 20.89
CA PHE A 40 15.95 -4.16 20.23
C PHE A 40 16.26 -5.53 20.85
N ILE A 41 17.52 -5.76 21.23
CA ILE A 41 17.95 -7.00 21.91
C ILE A 41 17.37 -7.07 23.33
N SER A 42 17.36 -5.97 24.09
CA SER A 42 16.76 -5.96 25.42
C SER A 42 15.24 -6.13 25.37
N GLU A 43 14.57 -5.56 24.38
CA GLU A 43 13.12 -5.71 24.18
C GLU A 43 12.77 -7.16 23.81
N ALA A 44 13.58 -7.80 22.96
CA ALA A 44 13.43 -9.20 22.61
C ALA A 44 13.64 -10.15 23.80
N ASP A 45 14.63 -9.88 24.66
CA ASP A 45 14.86 -10.66 25.88
C ASP A 45 13.75 -10.45 26.93
N LEU A 46 13.21 -9.23 27.04
CA LEU A 46 12.03 -8.92 27.86
C LEU A 46 10.77 -9.63 27.34
N LEU A 47 10.54 -9.63 26.03
CA LEU A 47 9.46 -10.39 25.38
C LEU A 47 9.60 -11.89 25.64
N LYS A 48 10.82 -12.43 25.57
CA LYS A 48 11.12 -13.84 25.82
C LYS A 48 10.93 -14.23 27.29
N THR A 49 11.33 -13.38 28.24
CA THR A 49 11.10 -13.62 29.68
C THR A 49 9.63 -13.43 30.07
N ALA A 50 8.91 -12.48 29.46
CA ALA A 50 7.46 -12.32 29.62
C ALA A 50 6.68 -13.53 29.06
N TYR A 51 7.11 -14.06 27.91
CA TYR A 51 6.55 -15.26 27.29
C TYR A 51 6.75 -16.52 28.17
N ILE A 52 7.93 -16.66 28.78
CA ILE A 52 8.27 -17.84 29.60
C ILE A 52 7.61 -17.79 30.99
N SER A 53 7.38 -16.60 31.58
CA SER A 53 7.14 -16.55 33.03
C SER A 53 5.71 -16.56 33.56
N ASN A 54 4.63 -16.21 32.83
CA ASN A 54 3.21 -16.50 33.24
C ASN A 54 2.09 -15.82 32.40
N GLN A 55 2.30 -15.43 31.14
CA GLN A 55 1.28 -14.66 30.37
C GLN A 55 0.71 -15.37 29.13
N GLY A 56 1.04 -16.65 28.94
CA GLY A 56 0.77 -17.41 27.71
C GLY A 56 -0.70 -17.51 27.27
N PRO A 57 -1.68 -17.86 28.14
CA PRO A 57 -3.05 -18.10 27.69
C PRO A 57 -3.90 -16.83 27.60
N GLN A 58 -3.88 -15.96 28.61
CA GLN A 58 -4.78 -14.80 28.69
C GLN A 58 -4.42 -13.71 27.67
N GLN A 59 -3.13 -13.44 27.47
CA GLN A 59 -2.69 -12.47 26.45
C GLN A 59 -2.84 -13.03 25.04
N THR A 60 -2.65 -14.34 24.84
CA THR A 60 -2.96 -14.98 23.55
C THR A 60 -4.46 -14.95 23.28
N LEU A 61 -5.30 -15.15 24.29
CA LEU A 61 -6.76 -15.03 24.15
C LEU A 61 -7.17 -13.58 23.84
N ASN A 62 -6.59 -12.60 24.51
CA ASN A 62 -6.87 -11.19 24.24
C ASN A 62 -6.37 -10.77 22.84
N LYS A 63 -5.14 -11.15 22.47
CA LYS A 63 -4.61 -10.94 21.11
C LYS A 63 -5.44 -11.66 20.06
N TYR A 64 -5.89 -12.89 20.33
CA TYR A 64 -6.79 -13.64 19.45
C TYR A 64 -8.15 -12.95 19.32
N GLN A 65 -8.72 -12.45 20.41
CA GLN A 65 -9.98 -11.69 20.37
C GLN A 65 -9.82 -10.37 19.63
N ASP A 66 -8.69 -9.67 19.78
CA ASP A 66 -8.39 -8.44 19.07
C ASP A 66 -8.15 -8.69 17.57
N ILE A 67 -7.37 -9.73 17.23
CA ILE A 67 -7.19 -10.19 15.85
C ILE A 67 -8.53 -10.63 15.26
N LYS A 68 -9.37 -11.33 16.01
CA LYS A 68 -10.70 -11.77 15.57
C LYS A 68 -11.63 -10.59 15.30
N LYS A 69 -11.66 -9.59 16.19
CA LYS A 69 -12.43 -8.35 15.98
C LYS A 69 -11.94 -7.57 14.76
N GLN A 70 -10.62 -7.50 14.57
CA GLN A 70 -10.02 -6.93 13.36
C GLN A 70 -10.41 -7.74 12.13
N LEU A 71 -10.39 -9.08 12.20
CA LEU A 71 -10.82 -9.98 11.13
C LEU A 71 -12.27 -9.71 10.70
N THR A 72 -13.18 -9.50 11.66
CA THR A 72 -14.57 -9.14 11.37
C THR A 72 -14.70 -7.79 10.65
N ALA A 73 -13.77 -6.86 10.90
CA ALA A 73 -13.68 -5.62 10.12
C ALA A 73 -13.15 -5.87 8.70
N TYR A 74 -12.23 -6.81 8.53
CA TYR A 74 -11.69 -7.22 7.22
C TYR A 74 -12.66 -8.09 6.39
N GLU A 75 -13.58 -8.84 7.00
CA GLU A 75 -14.61 -9.61 6.30
C GLU A 75 -15.52 -8.72 5.44
N ASN A 76 -15.74 -7.46 5.84
CA ASN A 76 -16.55 -6.50 5.08
C ASN A 76 -15.84 -5.92 3.87
N ILE A 77 -14.54 -6.18 3.73
CA ILE A 77 -13.71 -5.69 2.63
C ILE A 77 -13.82 -6.62 1.41
N PHE A 78 -14.08 -7.91 1.66
CA PHE A 78 -14.32 -8.89 0.62
C PHE A 78 -15.76 -8.74 0.10
N LEU A 79 -15.90 -8.82 -1.22
CA LEU A 79 -17.20 -8.93 -1.85
C LEU A 79 -17.78 -10.31 -1.57
N LYS A 80 -19.07 -10.37 -1.22
CA LYS A 80 -19.80 -11.63 -1.13
C LYS A 80 -20.39 -11.97 -2.49
N GLU A 81 -20.50 -13.26 -2.76
CA GLU A 81 -21.24 -13.76 -3.92
C GLU A 81 -22.67 -13.16 -3.93
N GLY A 82 -23.07 -12.58 -5.07
CA GLY A 82 -24.34 -11.87 -5.23
C GLY A 82 -24.25 -10.33 -5.08
N GLN A 83 -23.09 -9.79 -4.66
CA GLN A 83 -22.85 -8.34 -4.54
C GLN A 83 -22.15 -7.73 -5.78
N GLU A 84 -22.00 -8.49 -6.87
CA GLU A 84 -21.42 -8.03 -8.15
C GLU A 84 -22.15 -6.81 -8.66
N LEU A 85 -23.48 -6.88 -8.60
CA LEU A 85 -24.35 -5.82 -9.07
C LEU A 85 -24.26 -4.58 -8.18
N GLU A 86 -24.04 -4.74 -6.87
CA GLU A 86 -23.85 -3.62 -5.96
C GLU A 86 -22.54 -2.90 -6.25
N LEU A 87 -21.44 -3.64 -6.44
CA LEU A 87 -20.16 -3.08 -6.86
C LEU A 87 -20.28 -2.32 -8.19
N ILE A 88 -20.90 -2.93 -9.20
CA ILE A 88 -21.06 -2.30 -10.52
C ILE A 88 -21.86 -1.00 -10.39
N LYS A 89 -22.96 -1.01 -9.64
CA LYS A 89 -23.78 0.19 -9.40
C LYS A 89 -23.00 1.29 -8.67
N GLU A 90 -22.19 0.93 -7.68
CA GLU A 90 -21.34 1.91 -6.98
C GLU A 90 -20.31 2.51 -7.93
N LEU A 91 -19.65 1.70 -8.77
CA LEU A 91 -18.69 2.19 -9.77
C LEU A 91 -19.35 3.09 -10.82
N GLU A 92 -20.54 2.72 -11.30
CA GLU A 92 -21.32 3.52 -12.24
C GLU A 92 -21.77 4.85 -11.62
N THR A 93 -22.20 4.83 -10.36
CA THR A 93 -22.58 6.03 -9.61
C THR A 93 -21.38 6.95 -9.42
N LEU A 94 -20.21 6.39 -9.12
CA LEU A 94 -18.96 7.11 -8.93
C LEU A 94 -18.50 7.78 -10.24
N ALA A 95 -18.62 7.09 -11.38
CA ALA A 95 -18.37 7.68 -12.68
C ALA A 95 -19.36 8.80 -13.03
N ALA A 96 -20.65 8.59 -12.75
CA ALA A 96 -21.69 9.59 -13.00
C ALA A 96 -21.49 10.86 -12.16
N ASN A 97 -21.14 10.72 -10.88
CA ASN A 97 -20.85 11.84 -9.98
C ASN A 97 -19.66 12.70 -10.46
N ASN A 98 -18.72 12.06 -11.14
CA ASN A 98 -17.53 12.70 -11.71
C ASN A 98 -17.70 13.06 -13.19
N ASN A 99 -18.92 13.05 -13.76
CA ASN A 99 -19.17 13.37 -15.17
C ASN A 99 -18.38 12.53 -16.19
N LEU A 100 -18.00 11.30 -15.83
CA LEU A 100 -17.23 10.40 -16.68
C LEU A 100 -18.13 9.40 -17.41
N ILE A 101 -17.78 9.09 -18.65
CA ILE A 101 -18.33 7.94 -19.36
C ILE A 101 -17.48 6.72 -19.00
N GLN A 102 -18.12 5.69 -18.44
CA GLN A 102 -17.44 4.48 -17.99
C GLN A 102 -17.93 3.25 -18.77
N THR A 103 -17.01 2.35 -19.10
CA THR A 103 -17.29 0.99 -19.54
C THR A 103 -16.63 0.03 -18.55
N ILE A 104 -17.43 -0.89 -18.01
CA ILE A 104 -16.97 -1.87 -17.03
C ILE A 104 -16.88 -3.22 -17.71
N ASN A 105 -15.73 -3.89 -17.57
CA ASN A 105 -15.53 -5.25 -18.02
C ASN A 105 -15.04 -6.09 -16.85
N LEU A 106 -15.96 -6.88 -16.30
CA LEU A 106 -15.69 -7.83 -15.23
C LEU A 106 -15.54 -9.22 -15.84
N ASN A 107 -14.40 -9.87 -15.62
CA ASN A 107 -14.22 -11.26 -16.04
C ASN A 107 -15.00 -12.17 -15.07
N PRO A 108 -16.04 -12.89 -15.54
CA PRO A 108 -16.89 -13.72 -14.67
C PRO A 108 -16.22 -15.04 -14.25
N SER A 109 -14.95 -15.25 -14.61
CA SER A 109 -14.19 -16.44 -14.24
C SER A 109 -13.37 -16.17 -12.97
N PRO A 110 -13.94 -16.42 -11.77
CA PRO A 110 -13.21 -16.27 -10.52
C PRO A 110 -12.04 -17.25 -10.49
N GLN A 111 -10.86 -16.75 -10.14
CA GLN A 111 -9.69 -17.57 -9.91
C GLN A 111 -9.48 -17.71 -8.41
N GLU A 112 -9.27 -18.91 -7.92
CA GLU A 112 -8.89 -19.10 -6.52
C GLU A 112 -7.58 -18.35 -6.25
N ALA A 113 -7.58 -17.54 -5.20
CA ALA A 113 -6.40 -16.84 -4.71
C ALA A 113 -5.81 -17.59 -3.51
N TYR A 114 -6.65 -17.98 -2.56
CA TYR A 114 -6.29 -18.72 -1.34
C TYR A 114 -7.57 -19.15 -0.60
N GLU A 115 -7.76 -20.43 -0.29
CA GLU A 115 -8.83 -21.00 0.58
C GLU A 115 -10.12 -20.17 0.67
N ASP A 116 -11.12 -20.47 -0.17
CA ASP A 116 -12.42 -19.77 -0.27
C ASP A 116 -12.35 -18.29 -0.71
N ILE A 117 -11.15 -17.73 -0.92
CA ILE A 117 -10.94 -16.40 -1.49
C ILE A 117 -10.68 -16.50 -2.99
N TYR A 118 -11.51 -15.83 -3.77
CA TYR A 118 -11.39 -15.75 -5.21
C TYR A 118 -11.03 -14.33 -5.64
N LYS A 119 -10.25 -14.21 -6.70
CA LYS A 119 -9.92 -12.95 -7.37
C LYS A 119 -10.64 -12.87 -8.70
N LEU A 120 -11.22 -11.71 -8.98
CA LEU A 120 -11.77 -11.37 -10.28
C LEU A 120 -11.00 -10.18 -10.86
N ASP A 121 -10.68 -10.29 -12.14
CA ASP A 121 -10.08 -9.20 -12.90
C ASP A 121 -11.19 -8.24 -13.35
N LEU A 122 -10.98 -6.97 -13.05
CA LEU A 122 -11.88 -5.86 -13.37
C LEU A 122 -11.12 -4.87 -14.26
N ARG A 123 -11.70 -4.53 -15.40
CA ARG A 123 -11.22 -3.44 -16.25
C ARG A 123 -12.25 -2.33 -16.29
N LEU A 124 -11.81 -1.10 -16.02
CA LEU A 124 -12.61 0.11 -16.14
C LEU A 124 -12.00 0.99 -17.23
N ASP A 125 -12.76 1.26 -18.28
CA ASP A 125 -12.38 2.22 -19.30
C ASP A 125 -13.22 3.49 -19.11
N LEU A 126 -12.57 4.63 -18.88
CA LEU A 126 -13.16 5.91 -18.53
C LEU A 126 -12.81 6.95 -19.60
N MET A 127 -13.74 7.85 -19.89
CA MET A 127 -13.53 8.98 -20.80
C MET A 127 -14.17 10.25 -20.27
N GLY A 128 -13.42 11.35 -20.25
CA GLY A 128 -13.88 12.63 -19.73
C GLY A 128 -12.75 13.65 -19.62
N ASP A 129 -12.93 14.63 -18.73
CA ASP A 129 -11.93 15.66 -18.48
C ASP A 129 -10.88 15.21 -17.47
N PHE A 130 -9.69 15.81 -17.53
CA PHE A 130 -8.57 15.38 -16.68
C PHE A 130 -8.86 15.56 -15.18
N PHE A 131 -9.48 16.67 -14.79
CA PHE A 131 -9.80 16.94 -13.38
C PHE A 131 -10.83 15.97 -12.83
N ASP A 132 -11.87 15.68 -13.60
CA ASP A 132 -12.89 14.69 -13.27
C ASP A 132 -12.29 13.28 -13.09
N MET A 133 -11.27 12.93 -13.87
CA MET A 133 -10.53 11.67 -13.69
C MET A 133 -9.72 11.61 -12.40
N LEU A 134 -9.13 12.72 -11.97
CA LEU A 134 -8.40 12.76 -10.70
C LEU A 134 -9.36 12.62 -9.51
N ASN A 135 -10.48 13.34 -9.54
CA ASN A 135 -11.53 13.22 -8.52
C ASN A 135 -12.09 11.80 -8.47
N TYR A 136 -12.34 11.19 -9.63
CA TYR A 136 -12.75 9.78 -9.71
C TYR A 136 -11.75 8.83 -9.03
N LEU A 137 -10.44 9.03 -9.21
CA LEU A 137 -9.43 8.19 -8.56
C LEU A 137 -9.36 8.41 -7.04
N GLU A 138 -9.62 9.63 -6.58
CA GLU A 138 -9.74 9.95 -5.16
C GLU A 138 -10.93 9.22 -4.54
N ASP A 139 -12.12 9.41 -5.12
CA ASP A 139 -13.36 8.74 -4.70
C ASP A 139 -13.25 7.21 -4.76
N LEU A 140 -12.56 6.67 -5.77
CA LEU A 140 -12.35 5.22 -5.92
C LEU A 140 -11.58 4.62 -4.75
N ASN A 141 -10.67 5.37 -4.13
CA ASN A 141 -9.92 4.91 -2.96
C ASN A 141 -10.77 4.92 -1.67
N GLU A 142 -11.88 5.66 -1.65
CA GLU A 142 -12.80 5.72 -0.52
C GLU A 142 -13.91 4.67 -0.58
N LEU A 143 -13.96 3.87 -1.66
CA LEU A 143 -14.91 2.77 -1.78
C LEU A 143 -14.78 1.79 -0.63
N LYS A 144 -15.92 1.25 -0.20
CA LYS A 144 -16.00 0.24 0.85
C LYS A 144 -15.28 -1.07 0.50
N TYR A 145 -15.14 -1.37 -0.80
CA TYR A 145 -14.55 -2.61 -1.30
C TYR A 145 -13.06 -2.47 -1.61
N GLN A 146 -12.27 -3.52 -1.35
CA GLN A 146 -10.86 -3.49 -1.74
C GLN A 146 -10.68 -3.71 -3.24
N LEU A 147 -10.30 -2.65 -3.93
CA LEU A 147 -9.86 -2.68 -5.32
C LEU A 147 -8.34 -2.55 -5.38
N THR A 148 -7.67 -3.60 -5.87
CA THR A 148 -6.22 -3.53 -6.11
C THR A 148 -5.94 -3.15 -7.55
N VAL A 149 -5.55 -1.89 -7.77
CA VAL A 149 -5.11 -1.42 -9.08
C VAL A 149 -3.76 -2.05 -9.44
N LYS A 150 -3.69 -2.69 -10.61
CA LYS A 150 -2.49 -3.31 -11.17
C LYS A 150 -1.84 -2.45 -12.24
N MET A 151 -2.66 -1.78 -13.04
CA MET A 151 -2.18 -0.94 -14.13
C MET A 151 -3.18 0.20 -14.36
N LEU A 152 -2.64 1.38 -14.60
CA LEU A 152 -3.38 2.55 -15.02
C LEU A 152 -2.70 3.08 -16.27
N ASN A 153 -3.44 3.16 -17.37
CA ASN A 153 -3.01 3.79 -18.60
C ASN A 153 -3.86 5.02 -18.84
N MET A 154 -3.24 6.14 -19.17
CA MET A 154 -3.92 7.38 -19.49
C MET A 154 -3.43 7.88 -20.84
N ASP A 155 -4.37 8.24 -21.71
CA ASP A 155 -4.12 8.73 -23.06
C ASP A 155 -4.95 10.00 -23.29
N ASN A 156 -4.39 10.94 -24.04
CA ASN A 156 -5.07 12.19 -24.37
C ASN A 156 -5.54 12.16 -25.82
N LYS A 157 -6.85 12.11 -26.03
CA LYS A 157 -7.49 12.12 -27.35
C LYS A 157 -8.25 13.42 -27.55
N THR A 158 -7.67 14.33 -28.34
CA THR A 158 -8.39 15.46 -28.97
C THR A 158 -9.43 16.11 -28.04
N ASN A 159 -8.95 16.70 -26.93
CA ASN A 159 -9.70 17.37 -25.86
C ASN A 159 -10.37 16.51 -24.79
N LYS A 160 -10.26 15.18 -24.83
CA LYS A 160 -10.71 14.32 -23.73
C LYS A 160 -9.62 13.36 -23.32
N VAL A 161 -9.55 13.07 -22.04
CA VAL A 161 -8.67 12.04 -21.50
C VAL A 161 -9.41 10.71 -21.57
N SER A 162 -8.69 9.66 -21.92
CA SER A 162 -9.12 8.27 -21.80
C SER A 162 -8.25 7.59 -20.76
N MET A 163 -8.85 6.89 -19.80
CA MET A 163 -8.15 6.13 -18.77
C MET A 163 -8.60 4.67 -18.81
N SER A 164 -7.66 3.75 -18.83
CA SER A 164 -7.91 2.32 -18.64
C SER A 164 -7.29 1.86 -17.33
N LEU A 165 -8.12 1.42 -16.40
CA LEU A 165 -7.74 0.89 -15.10
C LEU A 165 -7.91 -0.63 -15.11
N PHE A 166 -6.86 -1.35 -14.78
CA PHE A 166 -6.89 -2.79 -14.54
C PHE A 166 -6.78 -3.01 -13.04
N ALA A 167 -7.85 -3.51 -12.44
CA ALA A 167 -7.95 -3.76 -11.02
C ALA A 167 -8.28 -5.23 -10.73
N LYS A 168 -8.03 -5.65 -9.49
CA LYS A 168 -8.46 -6.93 -8.95
C LYS A 168 -9.37 -6.70 -7.76
N THR A 169 -10.49 -7.41 -7.77
CA THR A 169 -11.41 -7.52 -6.63
C THR A 169 -11.24 -8.86 -5.96
N TYR A 170 -11.47 -8.92 -4.65
CA TYR A 170 -11.34 -10.13 -3.85
C TYR A 170 -12.70 -10.51 -3.24
N TRP A 171 -13.01 -11.78 -3.32
CA TRP A 171 -14.34 -12.33 -3.08
C TRP A 171 -14.24 -13.49 -2.10
N LEU A 172 -15.12 -13.52 -1.10
CA LEU A 172 -15.30 -14.70 -0.27
C LEU A 172 -16.42 -15.54 -0.89
N TYR A 173 -16.06 -16.73 -1.37
CA TYR A 173 -16.99 -17.66 -1.98
C TYR A 173 -17.16 -18.84 -1.03
N ASP A 174 -18.41 -19.08 -0.61
CA ASP A 174 -18.72 -20.17 0.32
C ASP A 174 -19.09 -21.41 -0.49
N GLU A 175 -18.14 -22.36 -0.65
CA GLU A 175 -18.36 -23.60 -1.41
C GLU A 175 -19.53 -24.43 -0.87
N THR A 176 -20.00 -24.19 0.36
CA THR A 176 -21.12 -24.95 0.96
C THR A 176 -22.49 -24.63 0.36
N LYS A 177 -22.62 -23.56 -0.45
CA LYS A 177 -23.89 -23.13 -1.08
C LYS A 177 -24.12 -23.65 -2.50
N LYS A 178 -23.21 -24.48 -3.03
CA LYS A 178 -23.31 -25.06 -4.38
C LYS A 178 -24.11 -26.37 -4.47
N ASN A 179 -24.82 -26.79 -3.42
CA ASN A 179 -25.67 -27.99 -3.40
C ASN A 179 -27.15 -27.66 -3.33
#